data_AF-A0AAU4ZFR1-F1
#
_entry.id   AF-A0AAU4ZFR1-F1
#
_cell.length_a   1.000
_cell.length_b   1.000
_cell.length_c   1.000
_cell.angle_alpha   90.00
_cell.angle_beta   90.00
_cell.angle_gamma   90.00
#
_symmetry.space_group_name_H-M   'P 1'
#
loop_
_entity.id
_entity.type
_entity.pdbx_description
1 polymer ?
#
loop_
_entity_poly.entity_id
_entity_poly.type
_entity_poly.pdbx_seq_one_letter_code
_entity_poly.pdbx_strand_id
1 'polypeptide(L)'
;MANNSAPERLSFAQADTRLAQALSASFESDYDNVLLFDGDLVLEGGFLDAVAGIGSLDGVDLVVVTGDLTVSGPIALYGSLPGLYVGGTTRAETLEGGDCEIYIQDGTFTHLVYGDYNSGILETRTVETPWVINYDHDLRVSAPGARLVDNYGDDDDADFGSENIVESFVAEVVDPEGECIDVPEFLERLRAGLPVLRPGAGGAAARA
;
A
#
# COMPACT_ATOMS: atom_id res chain seq x y z
N MET A 1 -15.67 -7.72 -20.41
CA MET A 1 -15.78 -6.34 -19.93
C MET A 1 -16.34 -6.43 -18.52
N ALA A 2 -15.54 -6.08 -17.52
CA ALA A 2 -16.07 -5.94 -16.16
C ALA A 2 -17.05 -4.77 -16.17
N ASN A 3 -18.26 -4.99 -15.66
CA ASN A 3 -19.27 -3.95 -15.55
C ASN A 3 -18.97 -3.19 -14.25
N ASN A 4 -18.07 -2.22 -14.30
CA ASN A 4 -17.85 -1.34 -13.16
C ASN A 4 -19.12 -0.51 -12.98
N SER A 5 -19.80 -0.66 -11.84
CA SER A 5 -20.88 0.23 -11.42
C SER A 5 -20.37 1.67 -11.49
N ALA A 6 -21.19 2.61 -11.99
CA ALA A 6 -20.80 4.02 -11.97
C ALA A 6 -20.62 4.47 -10.52
N PRO A 7 -19.53 5.18 -10.17
CA PRO A 7 -19.31 5.60 -8.80
C PRO A 7 -20.32 6.66 -8.36
N GLU A 8 -20.64 6.65 -7.07
CA GLU A 8 -21.49 7.63 -6.41
C GLU A 8 -20.63 8.63 -5.63
N ARG A 9 -20.96 9.92 -5.70
CA ARG A 9 -20.39 10.94 -4.81
C ARG A 9 -21.30 11.13 -3.61
N LEU A 10 -20.77 10.90 -2.42
CA LEU A 10 -21.49 10.96 -1.15
C LEU A 10 -20.73 11.83 -0.15
N SER A 11 -21.41 12.31 0.88
CA SER A 11 -20.69 12.73 2.08
C SER A 11 -20.16 11.53 2.85
N PHE A 12 -19.12 11.72 3.65
CA PHE A 12 -18.59 10.67 4.53
C PHE A 12 -19.68 10.04 5.41
N ALA A 13 -20.51 10.85 6.07
CA ALA A 13 -21.58 10.34 6.92
C ALA A 13 -22.60 9.46 6.15
N GLN A 14 -22.88 9.78 4.88
CA GLN A 14 -23.77 8.96 4.04
C GLN A 14 -23.12 7.62 3.66
N ALA A 15 -21.85 7.66 3.25
CA ALA A 15 -21.09 6.46 2.94
C ALA A 15 -20.94 5.56 4.19
N ASP A 16 -20.55 6.15 5.33
CA ASP A 16 -20.36 5.44 6.59
C ASP A 16 -21.66 4.79 7.10
N THR A 17 -22.79 5.49 6.98
CA THR A 17 -24.11 4.90 7.27
C THR A 17 -24.41 3.69 6.39
N ARG A 18 -24.07 3.76 5.09
CA ARG A 18 -24.27 2.66 4.14
C ARG A 18 -23.37 1.46 4.44
N LEU A 19 -22.15 1.71 4.93
CA LEU A 19 -21.20 0.69 5.37
C LEU A 19 -21.34 0.33 6.86
N ALA A 20 -22.48 0.62 7.48
CA ALA A 20 -22.76 0.28 8.88
C ALA A 20 -21.64 0.72 9.86
N GLN A 21 -21.14 1.95 9.68
CA GLN A 21 -20.11 2.60 10.50
C GLN A 21 -18.69 2.03 10.33
N ALA A 22 -18.41 1.35 9.22
CA ALA A 22 -17.07 0.82 8.97
C ALA A 22 -16.02 1.90 8.73
N LEU A 23 -16.37 3.04 8.12
CA LEU A 23 -15.38 4.08 7.81
C LEU A 23 -14.95 4.81 9.08
N SER A 24 -15.91 5.19 9.93
CA SER A 24 -15.60 5.83 11.21
C SER A 24 -14.92 4.90 12.23
N ALA A 25 -14.95 3.59 12.00
CA ALA A 25 -14.18 2.61 12.77
C ALA A 25 -12.75 2.40 12.23
N SER A 26 -12.50 2.74 10.96
CA SER A 26 -11.23 2.48 10.27
C SER A 26 -10.33 3.71 10.13
N PHE A 27 -10.89 4.91 10.12
CA PHE A 27 -10.14 6.15 9.88
C PHE A 27 -10.09 7.03 11.13
N GLU A 28 -8.93 7.65 11.35
CA GLU A 28 -8.74 8.63 12.43
C GLU A 28 -8.99 10.05 11.93
N SER A 29 -8.84 10.28 10.61
CA SER A 29 -9.07 11.59 9.98
C SER A 29 -10.54 11.85 9.63
N ASP A 30 -10.91 13.13 9.67
CA ASP A 30 -12.20 13.61 9.19
C ASP A 30 -12.16 13.78 7.65
N TYR A 31 -12.90 12.93 6.93
CA TYR A 31 -13.13 13.09 5.49
C TYR A 31 -14.51 13.72 5.24
N ASP A 32 -14.64 14.52 4.19
CA ASP A 32 -15.93 15.14 3.82
C ASP A 32 -16.55 14.44 2.59
N ASN A 33 -15.77 14.28 1.52
CA ASN A 33 -16.26 13.89 0.20
C ASN A 33 -15.76 12.50 -0.19
N VAL A 34 -16.70 11.58 -0.43
CA VAL A 34 -16.43 10.19 -0.77
C VAL A 34 -16.79 9.90 -2.22
N LEU A 35 -15.89 9.24 -2.94
CA LEU A 35 -16.19 8.56 -4.20
C LEU A 35 -16.38 7.07 -3.92
N LEU A 36 -17.62 6.60 -3.93
CA LEU A 36 -18.00 5.24 -3.58
C LEU A 36 -18.24 4.38 -4.82
N PHE A 37 -17.58 3.23 -4.87
CA PHE A 37 -17.83 2.14 -5.81
C PHE A 37 -18.56 1.02 -5.07
N ASP A 38 -19.82 0.77 -5.45
CA ASP A 38 -20.61 -0.30 -4.86
C ASP A 38 -20.40 -1.63 -5.61
N GLY A 39 -19.73 -2.56 -4.93
CA GLY A 39 -19.31 -3.86 -5.42
C GLY A 39 -17.83 -3.91 -5.78
N ASP A 40 -17.49 -4.90 -6.60
CA ASP A 40 -16.12 -5.14 -7.04
C ASP A 40 -15.68 -4.12 -8.09
N LEU A 41 -14.40 -3.76 -8.06
CA LEU A 41 -13.78 -2.81 -8.97
C LEU A 41 -12.54 -3.40 -9.62
N VAL A 42 -12.51 -3.38 -10.96
CA VAL A 42 -11.33 -3.78 -11.75
C VAL A 42 -10.80 -2.56 -12.51
N LEU A 43 -9.51 -2.27 -12.32
CA LEU A 43 -8.80 -1.13 -12.87
C LEU A 43 -7.58 -1.59 -13.67
N GLU A 44 -7.39 -0.99 -14.84
CA GLU A 44 -6.20 -1.18 -15.66
C GLU A 44 -5.25 0.01 -15.47
N GLY A 45 -3.97 -0.26 -15.28
CA GLY A 45 -2.95 0.75 -14.96
C GLY A 45 -2.80 1.02 -13.46
N GLY A 46 -2.25 2.18 -13.12
CA GLY A 46 -2.13 2.64 -11.74
C GLY A 46 -3.46 3.13 -11.17
N PHE A 47 -3.67 2.93 -9.86
CA PHE A 47 -4.94 3.20 -9.19
C PHE A 47 -5.48 4.61 -9.41
N LEU A 48 -4.68 5.66 -9.12
CA LEU A 48 -5.12 7.05 -9.19
C LEU A 48 -5.56 7.45 -10.61
N ASP A 49 -4.74 7.14 -11.61
CA ASP A 49 -5.04 7.45 -13.02
C ASP A 49 -6.29 6.69 -13.50
N ALA A 50 -6.43 5.43 -13.10
CA ALA A 50 -7.56 4.60 -13.50
C ALA A 50 -8.87 5.07 -12.86
N VAL A 51 -8.85 5.42 -11.56
CA VAL A 51 -10.02 6.00 -10.87
C VAL A 51 -10.39 7.34 -11.49
N ALA A 52 -9.42 8.23 -11.73
CA ALA A 52 -9.65 9.53 -12.38
C ALA A 52 -10.27 9.40 -13.78
N GLY A 53 -9.97 8.31 -14.50
CA GLY A 53 -10.57 7.98 -15.79
C GLY A 53 -12.03 7.53 -15.73
N ILE A 54 -12.49 7.02 -14.58
CA ILE A 54 -13.88 6.56 -14.37
C ILE A 54 -14.72 7.67 -13.73
N GLY A 55 -14.15 8.41 -12.78
CA GLY A 55 -14.78 9.53 -12.10
C GLY A 55 -13.77 10.60 -11.71
N SER A 56 -14.16 11.87 -11.78
CA SER A 56 -13.27 12.96 -11.35
C SER A 56 -12.86 12.77 -9.89
N LEU A 57 -11.58 12.97 -9.59
CA LEU A 57 -11.04 13.04 -8.22
C LEU A 57 -11.06 14.48 -7.66
N ASP A 58 -11.54 15.46 -8.43
CA ASP A 58 -11.63 16.84 -7.95
C ASP A 58 -12.58 16.94 -6.75
N GLY A 59 -12.06 17.45 -5.63
CA GLY A 59 -12.73 17.51 -4.33
C GLY A 59 -13.15 16.16 -3.77
N VAL A 60 -12.43 15.07 -4.07
CA VAL A 60 -12.61 13.76 -3.44
C VAL A 60 -11.55 13.59 -2.37
N ASP A 61 -11.98 13.30 -1.15
CA ASP A 61 -11.11 13.14 0.00
C ASP A 61 -10.87 11.64 0.29
N LEU A 62 -11.84 10.78 -0.01
CA LEU A 62 -11.76 9.33 0.23
C LEU A 62 -12.35 8.54 -0.93
N VAL A 63 -11.64 7.52 -1.40
CA VAL A 63 -12.18 6.52 -2.32
C VAL A 63 -12.60 5.27 -1.53
N VAL A 64 -13.83 4.81 -1.74
CA VAL A 64 -14.38 3.63 -1.06
C VAL A 64 -14.77 2.59 -2.10
N VAL A 65 -14.24 1.37 -1.96
CA VAL A 65 -14.67 0.19 -2.72
C VAL A 65 -15.32 -0.79 -1.75
N THR A 66 -16.61 -1.08 -1.91
CA THR A 66 -17.33 -1.94 -0.96
C THR A 66 -17.04 -3.43 -1.16
N GLY A 67 -16.62 -3.84 -2.36
CA GLY A 67 -16.23 -5.21 -2.70
C GLY A 67 -14.73 -5.38 -2.93
N ASP A 68 -14.37 -6.33 -3.80
CA ASP A 68 -12.98 -6.63 -4.14
C ASP A 68 -12.39 -5.55 -5.06
N LEU A 69 -11.10 -5.22 -4.85
CA LEU A 69 -10.36 -4.30 -5.72
C LEU A 69 -9.26 -5.06 -6.47
N THR A 70 -9.28 -5.02 -7.80
CA THR A 70 -8.17 -5.51 -8.64
C THR A 70 -7.60 -4.36 -9.45
N VAL A 71 -6.32 -4.07 -9.28
CA VAL A 71 -5.57 -3.07 -10.04
C VAL A 71 -4.45 -3.79 -10.79
N SER A 72 -4.34 -3.57 -12.10
CA SER A 72 -3.30 -4.25 -12.89
C SER A 72 -1.89 -3.69 -12.66
N GLY A 73 -1.78 -2.51 -12.04
CA GLY A 73 -0.54 -1.83 -11.69
C GLY A 73 -0.49 -1.44 -10.20
N PRO A 74 0.24 -0.36 -9.84
CA PRO A 74 0.44 0.03 -8.46
C PRO A 74 -0.79 0.73 -7.84
N ILE A 75 -0.99 0.53 -6.54
CA ILE A 75 -1.78 1.44 -5.69
C ILE A 75 -0.78 2.33 -4.97
N ALA A 76 -0.54 3.54 -5.50
CA ALA A 76 0.44 4.48 -4.96
C ALA A 76 -0.22 5.78 -4.54
N LEU A 77 -0.31 6.02 -3.23
CA LEU A 77 -0.98 7.15 -2.60
C LEU A 77 -0.03 7.88 -1.64
N TYR A 78 0.84 8.72 -2.20
CA TYR A 78 1.86 9.44 -1.43
C TYR A 78 1.38 10.77 -0.84
N GLY A 79 0.37 11.39 -1.45
CA GLY A 79 -0.18 12.67 -1.00
C GLY A 79 -1.14 12.52 0.17
N SER A 80 -1.62 13.65 0.69
CA SER A 80 -2.58 13.67 1.80
C SER A 80 -3.99 13.21 1.42
N LEU A 81 -4.36 13.28 0.14
CA LEU A 81 -5.66 12.86 -0.39
C LEU A 81 -5.53 12.33 -1.83
N PRO A 82 -6.43 11.44 -2.27
CA PRO A 82 -7.48 10.81 -1.46
C PRO A 82 -6.93 9.68 -0.57
N GLY A 83 -7.58 9.44 0.57
CA GLY A 83 -7.46 8.17 1.29
C GLY A 83 -8.15 7.02 0.56
N LEU A 84 -8.00 5.80 1.05
CA LEU A 84 -8.57 4.59 0.42
C LEU A 84 -9.15 3.61 1.45
N TYR A 85 -10.38 3.16 1.21
CA TYR A 85 -11.00 2.02 1.90
C TYR A 85 -11.37 0.93 0.90
N VAL A 86 -10.99 -0.32 1.21
CA VAL A 86 -11.46 -1.51 0.47
C VAL A 86 -12.08 -2.52 1.45
N GLY A 87 -13.37 -2.79 1.26
CA GLY A 87 -14.15 -3.71 2.10
C GLY A 87 -13.94 -5.20 1.76
N GLY A 88 -13.48 -5.50 0.55
CA GLY A 88 -13.16 -6.85 0.07
C GLY A 88 -11.66 -7.14 0.00
N THR A 89 -11.30 -8.09 -0.85
CA THR A 89 -9.91 -8.49 -1.10
C THR A 89 -9.27 -7.59 -2.15
N THR A 90 -8.05 -7.12 -1.90
CA THR A 90 -7.29 -6.29 -2.84
C THR A 90 -6.23 -7.10 -3.58
N ARG A 91 -6.09 -6.89 -4.89
CA ARG A 91 -5.00 -7.41 -5.70
C ARG A 91 -4.36 -6.28 -6.49
N ALA A 92 -3.06 -6.11 -6.34
CA ALA A 92 -2.30 -5.11 -7.10
C ALA A 92 -0.84 -5.53 -7.28
N GLU A 93 -0.10 -4.72 -8.03
CA GLU A 93 1.33 -4.88 -8.15
C GLU A 93 2.05 -4.53 -6.84
N THR A 94 1.69 -3.37 -6.27
CA THR A 94 2.21 -2.82 -5.03
C THR A 94 1.10 -2.10 -4.26
N LEU A 95 1.33 -1.90 -2.96
CA LEU A 95 0.57 -0.99 -2.11
C LEU A 95 1.55 -0.01 -1.46
N GLU A 96 1.44 1.27 -1.80
CA GLU A 96 2.36 2.32 -1.37
C GLU A 96 1.55 3.47 -0.74
N GLY A 97 1.87 3.85 0.49
CA GLY A 97 1.17 4.88 1.25
C GLY A 97 2.11 5.94 1.81
N GLY A 98 1.68 7.20 1.76
CA GLY A 98 2.37 8.37 2.32
C GLY A 98 1.48 9.14 3.31
N ASP A 99 1.07 10.36 3.00
CA ASP A 99 0.36 11.23 3.96
C ASP A 99 -1.13 10.89 4.21
N CYS A 100 -1.77 10.09 3.36
CA CYS A 100 -3.18 9.73 3.53
C CYS A 100 -3.37 8.46 4.36
N GLU A 101 -4.59 8.19 4.81
CA GLU A 101 -4.93 6.91 5.41
C GLU A 101 -5.42 5.90 4.36
N ILE A 102 -4.93 4.67 4.46
CA ILE A 102 -5.28 3.55 3.61
C ILE A 102 -5.70 2.39 4.50
N TYR A 103 -6.90 1.87 4.27
CA TYR A 103 -7.44 0.71 4.96
C TYR A 103 -7.81 -0.40 3.95
N ILE A 104 -7.07 -1.50 4.02
CA ILE A 104 -7.32 -2.71 3.23
C ILE A 104 -7.72 -3.84 4.19
N GLN A 105 -8.76 -4.61 3.87
CA GLN A 105 -9.01 -5.86 4.61
C GLN A 105 -7.91 -6.88 4.30
N ASP A 106 -8.11 -7.74 3.31
CA ASP A 106 -7.13 -8.75 2.91
C ASP A 106 -6.62 -8.46 1.50
N GLY A 107 -5.48 -9.03 1.11
CA GLY A 107 -4.98 -8.81 -0.24
C GLY A 107 -3.75 -9.58 -0.66
N THR A 108 -3.39 -9.44 -1.93
CA THR A 108 -2.17 -10.00 -2.53
C THR A 108 -1.48 -8.91 -3.35
N PHE A 109 -0.22 -8.66 -3.04
CA PHE A 109 0.63 -7.70 -3.73
C PHE A 109 1.82 -8.42 -4.34
N THR A 110 2.09 -8.15 -5.61
CA THR A 110 3.08 -8.89 -6.40
C THR A 110 4.51 -8.61 -5.94
N HIS A 111 4.80 -7.35 -5.59
CA HIS A 111 6.16 -6.90 -5.33
C HIS A 111 6.39 -6.44 -3.89
N LEU A 112 5.59 -5.52 -3.37
CA LEU A 112 5.78 -5.01 -2.01
C LEU A 112 4.55 -4.31 -1.45
N VAL A 113 4.57 -4.12 -0.12
CA VAL A 113 3.82 -3.09 0.59
C VAL A 113 4.83 -2.10 1.17
N TYR A 114 4.60 -0.79 1.02
CA TYR A 114 5.54 0.26 1.42
C TYR A 114 4.83 1.41 2.11
N GLY A 115 5.30 1.77 3.31
CA GLY A 115 4.98 3.02 4.00
C GLY A 115 6.12 4.02 3.84
N ASP A 116 5.84 5.17 3.22
CA ASP A 116 6.79 6.26 2.98
C ASP A 116 6.69 7.35 4.04
N TYR A 117 7.84 7.88 4.47
CA TYR A 117 8.04 8.85 5.56
C TYR A 117 7.01 9.96 5.56
N ASN A 118 5.93 9.81 6.33
CA ASN A 118 4.78 10.71 6.32
C ASN A 118 3.83 10.42 7.49
N SER A 119 2.84 11.30 7.70
CA SER A 119 1.92 11.22 8.84
C SER A 119 0.66 10.36 8.61
N GLY A 120 0.57 9.67 7.47
CA GLY A 120 -0.56 8.80 7.17
C GLY A 120 -0.53 7.48 7.94
N ILE A 121 -1.56 6.67 7.73
CA ILE A 121 -1.68 5.31 8.27
C ILE A 121 -1.91 4.36 7.11
N LEU A 122 -1.12 3.30 7.00
CA LEU A 122 -1.39 2.20 6.09
C LEU A 122 -1.71 0.97 6.93
N GLU A 123 -3.00 0.64 7.01
CA GLU A 123 -3.51 -0.50 7.77
C GLU A 123 -4.03 -1.60 6.85
N THR A 124 -3.65 -2.83 7.18
CA THR A 124 -4.17 -4.02 6.52
C THR A 124 -4.59 -5.06 7.55
N ARG A 125 -5.58 -5.91 7.23
CA ARG A 125 -5.75 -7.18 7.95
C ARG A 125 -4.65 -8.15 7.55
N THR A 126 -4.85 -9.11 6.65
CA THR A 126 -3.79 -10.07 6.26
C THR A 126 -3.50 -9.98 4.78
N VAL A 127 -2.24 -9.76 4.43
CA VAL A 127 -1.81 -9.63 3.04
C VAL A 127 -0.69 -10.61 2.68
N GLU A 128 -0.71 -11.06 1.42
CA GLU A 128 0.36 -11.84 0.82
C GLU A 128 1.23 -10.91 -0.03
N THR A 129 2.48 -10.73 0.38
CA THR A 129 3.50 -9.95 -0.34
C THR A 129 4.87 -10.53 -0.03
N PRO A 130 5.85 -10.49 -0.95
CA PRO A 130 7.20 -10.94 -0.64
C PRO A 130 7.98 -9.95 0.24
N TRP A 131 7.61 -8.66 0.21
CA TRP A 131 8.32 -7.60 0.93
C TRP A 131 7.35 -6.62 1.60
N VAL A 132 7.73 -6.18 2.79
CA VAL A 132 7.16 -5.01 3.47
C VAL A 132 8.32 -4.09 3.81
N ILE A 133 8.24 -2.83 3.37
CA ILE A 133 9.25 -1.82 3.66
C ILE A 133 8.58 -0.71 4.47
N ASN A 134 9.18 -0.30 5.58
CA ASN A 134 8.74 0.84 6.36
C ASN A 134 9.81 1.92 6.37
N TYR A 135 9.43 3.18 6.24
CA TYR A 135 10.32 4.33 6.39
C TYR A 135 9.69 5.39 7.31
N ASP A 136 9.66 5.14 8.63
CA ASP A 136 9.00 6.00 9.65
C ASP A 136 7.52 6.30 9.34
N HIS A 137 6.79 5.26 8.92
CA HIS A 137 5.35 5.34 8.66
C HIS A 137 4.56 4.55 9.70
N ASP A 138 3.32 4.97 10.01
CA ASP A 138 2.40 4.18 10.84
C ASP A 138 1.86 3.00 10.03
N LEU A 139 2.72 1.99 9.88
CA LEU A 139 2.51 0.82 9.05
C LEU A 139 1.91 -0.31 9.89
N ARG A 140 0.59 -0.46 9.84
CA ARG A 140 -0.18 -1.48 10.58
C ARG A 140 -0.48 -2.68 9.69
N VAL A 141 0.58 -3.34 9.22
CA VAL A 141 0.50 -4.44 8.22
C VAL A 141 0.76 -5.80 8.84
N SER A 142 -0.07 -6.80 8.52
CA SER A 142 0.22 -8.20 8.83
C SER A 142 0.47 -8.99 7.54
N ALA A 143 1.74 -9.36 7.33
CA ALA A 143 2.20 -10.14 6.19
C ALA A 143 3.16 -11.27 6.65
N PRO A 144 2.65 -12.39 7.20
CA PRO A 144 3.47 -13.40 7.88
C PRO A 144 4.59 -14.03 7.03
N GLY A 145 4.46 -14.02 5.70
CA GLY A 145 5.45 -14.56 4.77
C GLY A 145 6.38 -13.52 4.15
N ALA A 146 6.21 -12.24 4.46
CA ALA A 146 7.00 -11.17 3.88
C ALA A 146 8.34 -11.01 4.61
N ARG A 147 9.32 -10.50 3.88
CA ARG A 147 10.56 -9.98 4.48
C ARG A 147 10.36 -8.52 4.86
N LEU A 148 10.69 -8.20 6.10
CA LEU A 148 10.53 -6.87 6.67
C LEU A 148 11.81 -6.07 6.52
N VAL A 149 11.71 -4.89 5.93
CA VAL A 149 12.80 -3.91 5.82
C VAL A 149 12.41 -2.66 6.58
N ASP A 150 13.25 -2.26 7.51
CA ASP A 150 13.18 -0.97 8.17
C ASP A 150 14.22 -0.03 7.56
N ASN A 151 13.74 0.92 6.76
CA ASN A 151 14.57 1.93 6.10
C ASN A 151 14.92 3.09 7.03
N TYR A 152 14.22 3.26 8.16
CA TYR A 152 14.47 4.39 9.07
C TYR A 152 15.44 4.00 10.19
N GLY A 153 15.39 2.75 10.66
CA GLY A 153 16.29 2.21 11.67
C GLY A 153 15.75 2.34 13.11
N ASP A 154 14.44 2.25 13.29
CA ASP A 154 13.75 2.29 14.58
C ASP A 154 12.93 1.02 14.91
N ASP A 155 12.96 0.00 14.04
CA ASP A 155 12.33 -1.31 14.26
C ASP A 155 13.38 -2.42 14.42
N ASP A 156 13.61 -2.83 15.68
CA ASP A 156 14.51 -3.92 16.05
C ASP A 156 14.04 -5.31 15.56
N ASP A 157 12.76 -5.47 15.16
CA ASP A 157 12.17 -6.75 14.75
C ASP A 157 12.21 -6.98 13.22
N ALA A 158 12.75 -6.04 12.45
CA ALA A 158 12.90 -6.14 11.00
C ALA A 158 13.95 -7.20 10.59
N ASP A 159 13.74 -7.85 9.44
CA ASP A 159 14.72 -8.81 8.90
C ASP A 159 15.98 -8.09 8.39
N PHE A 160 15.77 -6.87 7.90
CA PHE A 160 16.80 -5.97 7.43
C PHE A 160 16.56 -4.56 7.97
N GLY A 161 17.58 -3.96 8.55
CA GLY A 161 17.55 -2.59 9.06
C GLY A 161 18.79 -1.82 8.62
N SER A 162 18.89 -0.56 9.05
CA SER A 162 20.00 0.34 8.69
C SER A 162 21.40 -0.26 8.92
N GLU A 163 21.57 -1.14 9.93
CA GLU A 163 22.84 -1.79 10.23
C GLU A 163 23.30 -2.83 9.21
N ASN A 164 22.38 -3.44 8.43
CA ASN A 164 22.68 -4.59 7.58
C ASN A 164 22.21 -4.44 6.12
N ILE A 165 21.57 -3.33 5.76
CA ILE A 165 21.09 -3.05 4.39
C ILE A 165 22.24 -3.13 3.37
N VAL A 166 23.36 -2.41 3.62
CA VAL A 166 24.50 -2.38 2.68
C VAL A 166 25.12 -3.75 2.46
N GLU A 167 25.16 -4.59 3.49
CA GLU A 167 25.77 -5.92 3.41
C GLU A 167 24.82 -6.93 2.76
N SER A 168 23.51 -6.74 2.92
CA SER A 168 22.49 -7.68 2.49
C SER A 168 22.00 -7.45 1.07
N PHE A 169 21.91 -6.19 0.63
CA PHE A 169 21.35 -5.82 -0.66
C PHE A 169 22.41 -5.52 -1.71
N VAL A 170 22.07 -5.75 -2.97
CA VAL A 170 22.93 -5.37 -4.10
C VAL A 170 23.07 -3.85 -4.13
N ALA A 171 24.23 -3.33 -4.55
CA ALA A 171 24.51 -1.90 -4.46
C ALA A 171 23.56 -1.04 -5.31
N GLU A 172 22.92 -1.62 -6.33
CA GLU A 172 21.98 -0.92 -7.21
C GLU A 172 20.64 -0.58 -6.55
N VAL A 173 20.31 -1.15 -5.40
CA VAL A 173 19.04 -0.86 -4.69
C VAL A 173 19.28 -0.20 -3.33
N VAL A 174 20.53 0.14 -3.04
CA VAL A 174 20.92 0.89 -1.85
C VAL A 174 21.12 2.32 -2.28
N ASP A 175 20.65 3.26 -1.46
CA ASP A 175 20.77 4.68 -1.74
C ASP A 175 22.27 5.11 -1.83
N PRO A 176 22.55 6.29 -2.40
CA PRO A 176 23.93 6.76 -2.58
C PRO A 176 24.72 6.95 -1.27
N GLU A 177 24.04 7.19 -0.16
CA GLU A 177 24.67 7.38 1.16
C GLU A 177 24.99 6.04 1.82
N GLY A 178 24.34 4.96 1.38
CA GLY A 178 24.57 3.61 1.90
C GLY A 178 23.88 3.40 3.25
N GLU A 179 22.73 4.04 3.45
CA GLU A 179 22.00 4.05 4.72
C GLU A 179 20.68 3.27 4.61
N CYS A 180 20.02 3.30 3.45
CA CYS A 180 18.71 2.68 3.27
C CYS A 180 18.49 2.09 1.87
N ILE A 181 17.34 1.43 1.66
CA ILE A 181 16.93 0.96 0.33
C ILE A 181 16.36 2.11 -0.49
N ASP A 182 16.89 2.30 -1.70
CA ASP A 182 16.25 3.10 -2.74
C ASP A 182 15.05 2.31 -3.28
N VAL A 183 13.85 2.60 -2.75
CA VAL A 183 12.61 1.85 -3.07
C VAL A 183 12.26 1.89 -4.56
N PRO A 184 12.39 3.03 -5.27
CA PRO A 184 12.25 3.05 -6.73
C PRO A 184 13.16 2.06 -7.47
N GLU A 185 14.47 2.07 -7.20
CA GLU A 185 15.41 1.15 -7.86
C GLU A 185 15.18 -0.31 -7.45
N PHE A 186 14.81 -0.53 -6.18
CA PHE A 186 14.41 -1.84 -5.66
C PHE A 186 13.23 -2.43 -6.45
N LEU A 187 12.18 -1.63 -6.65
CA LEU A 187 10.97 -2.05 -7.36
C LEU A 187 11.24 -2.30 -8.84
N GLU A 188 11.98 -1.44 -9.53
CA GLU A 188 12.37 -1.67 -10.93
C GLU A 188 13.15 -2.97 -11.11
N ARG A 189 14.00 -3.30 -10.14
CA ARG A 189 14.77 -4.54 -10.14
C ARG A 189 13.88 -5.76 -9.92
N LEU A 190 12.89 -5.69 -9.02
CA LEU A 190 11.87 -6.74 -8.84
C LEU A 190 11.04 -6.96 -10.11
N ARG A 191 10.59 -5.89 -10.77
CA ARG A 191 9.86 -5.93 -12.05
C ARG A 191 10.67 -6.61 -13.14
N ALA A 192 11.98 -6.37 -13.17
CA ALA A 192 12.91 -7.00 -14.09
C ALA A 192 13.24 -8.47 -13.76
N GLY A 193 12.74 -9.01 -12.63
CA GLY A 193 13.06 -10.36 -12.16
C GLY A 193 14.52 -10.52 -11.73
N LEU A 194 15.18 -9.42 -11.36
CA LEU A 194 16.56 -9.39 -10.94
C LEU A 194 16.69 -9.52 -9.41
N PRO A 195 17.78 -10.11 -8.90
CA PRO A 195 17.98 -10.26 -7.46
C PRO A 195 18.23 -8.91 -6.79
N VAL A 196 17.54 -8.66 -5.69
CA VAL A 196 17.74 -7.49 -4.82
C VAL A 196 18.70 -7.77 -3.66
N LEU A 197 18.86 -9.05 -3.27
CA LEU A 197 19.81 -9.48 -2.25
C LEU A 197 21.13 -9.95 -2.84
N ARG A 198 22.21 -9.76 -2.09
CA ARG A 198 23.50 -10.37 -2.38
C ARG A 198 23.43 -11.90 -2.18
N PRO A 199 24.23 -12.67 -2.93
CA PRO A 199 24.34 -14.11 -2.70
C PRO A 199 24.71 -14.43 -1.25
N GLY A 200 23.92 -15.28 -0.60
CA GLY A 200 24.16 -15.68 0.79
C GLY A 200 23.59 -14.72 1.85
N ALA A 201 23.01 -13.59 1.46
CA ALA A 201 22.22 -12.77 2.37
C ALA A 201 20.92 -13.52 2.69
N GLY A 202 20.88 -14.12 3.89
CA GLY A 202 19.65 -14.56 4.51
C GLY A 202 19.24 -13.50 5.51
N GLY A 203 18.08 -12.86 5.29
CA GLY A 203 17.40 -12.16 6.37
C GLY A 203 17.11 -13.13 7.52
N ALA A 204 16.76 -12.61 8.70
CA ALA A 204 16.42 -13.44 9.84
C ALA A 204 15.45 -14.57 9.42
N ALA A 205 15.79 -15.81 9.79
CA ALA A 205 15.16 -17.00 9.24
C ALA A 205 13.68 -17.11 9.62
N ALA A 206 12.83 -17.39 8.61
CA ALA A 206 11.53 -18.06 8.65
C ALA A 206 10.73 -17.93 9.96
N ARG A 207 9.82 -16.95 10.02
CA ARG A 207 8.72 -16.96 11.00
C ARG A 207 7.82 -18.18 10.72
N ALA A 208 7.62 -19.01 11.75
CA ALA A 208 6.81 -20.23 11.72
C ALA A 208 5.33 -19.94 12.00
#